data_AF-A0A924WWN2-F1
#
_entry.id   AF-A0A924WWN2-F1
#
_cell.length_a   1.000
_cell.length_b   1.000
_cell.length_c   1.000
_cell.angle_alpha   90.00
_cell.angle_beta   90.00
_cell.angle_gamma   90.00
#
_symmetry.space_group_name_H-M   'P 1'
#
loop_
_entity.id
_entity.type
_entity.pdbx_description
1 polymer ?
#
loop_
_entity_poly.entity_id
_entity_poly.type
_entity_poly.pdbx_seq_one_letter_code
_entity_poly.pdbx_strand_id
1 'polypeptide(L)'
;MPAAFHQMFLLRAAIVVACFAQVSAGAEMLQQNCGLNCAYTALRLFGIERTLGDLAASLPVGTDRSQDCSFGELKTLFETHGLSVAGYRADSVAEMLAAVPPGAVAVVRSKAAYEGQSAAHFMLAVPARERMLLIDPSTQQMHALEAGELGSARVLPGATGEFIVITQGAAAPHLSLISQQLELGEIPVTTKVIVAEIPLRNAGSMPLTLSDIKSACGCVERIEGISELAPGECGVIKVHFRKSMLPQGDVMRQVYFTTNDPRNLSVTIPVRMKIKAEPGADEIRLFPREVAYGRMSAAAVIQRAETIKLVIPGDGDAKLAKVSVRSVSADVELRSTHDRPIISPSGDAPSRTLGYELRWKSAPPAGRFERRIELSVFEPGKPLTVMTLEIRGDAIVFAK
;
A
#
# COMPACT_ATOMS: atom_id res chain seq x y z
N MET A 1 2.56 -6.39 38.54
CA MET A 1 1.54 -6.63 37.49
C MET A 1 0.17 -6.75 38.16
N PRO A 2 -0.91 -6.14 37.63
CA PRO A 2 -2.23 -6.25 38.25
C PRO A 2 -2.79 -7.67 38.11
N ALA A 3 -3.46 -8.17 39.16
CA ALA A 3 -3.99 -9.54 39.25
C ALA A 3 -4.92 -9.93 38.08
N ALA A 4 -5.60 -8.96 37.46
CA ALA A 4 -6.47 -9.15 36.30
C ALA A 4 -5.70 -9.64 35.05
N PHE A 5 -4.49 -9.14 34.82
CA PHE A 5 -3.67 -9.56 33.69
C PHE A 5 -3.26 -11.03 33.82
N HIS A 6 -2.85 -11.44 35.02
CA HIS A 6 -2.47 -12.82 35.34
C HIS A 6 -3.64 -13.79 35.15
N GLN A 7 -4.85 -13.40 35.56
CA GLN A 7 -6.05 -14.23 35.42
C GLN A 7 -6.48 -14.38 33.95
N MET A 8 -6.40 -13.31 33.17
CA MET A 8 -6.72 -13.32 31.74
C MET A 8 -5.68 -14.08 30.91
N PHE A 9 -4.41 -14.03 31.32
CA PHE A 9 -3.31 -14.78 30.73
C PHE A 9 -3.47 -16.31 30.93
N LEU A 10 -3.88 -16.75 32.12
CA LEU A 10 -4.17 -18.17 32.38
C LEU A 10 -5.40 -18.68 31.64
N LEU A 11 -6.44 -17.85 31.52
CA LEU A 11 -7.62 -18.18 30.71
C LEU A 11 -7.22 -18.34 29.22
N ARG A 12 -6.35 -17.46 28.71
CA ARG A 12 -5.78 -17.59 27.37
C ARG A 12 -4.93 -18.84 27.22
N ALA A 13 -4.13 -19.23 28.22
CA ALA A 13 -3.37 -20.47 28.16
C ALA A 13 -4.27 -21.70 27.97
N ALA A 14 -5.37 -21.79 28.70
CA ALA A 14 -6.35 -22.86 28.53
C ALA A 14 -7.06 -22.84 27.16
N ILE A 15 -7.42 -21.65 26.67
CA ILE A 15 -8.09 -21.48 25.36
C ILE A 15 -7.14 -21.76 24.19
N VAL A 16 -5.88 -21.30 24.26
CA VAL A 16 -4.88 -21.50 23.21
C VAL A 16 -4.62 -22.98 23.00
N VAL A 17 -4.57 -23.77 24.08
CA VAL A 17 -4.43 -25.24 24.00
C VAL A 17 -5.69 -25.90 23.44
N ALA A 18 -6.89 -25.49 23.88
CA ALA A 18 -8.15 -26.05 23.39
C ALA A 18 -8.41 -25.73 21.90
N CYS A 19 -8.06 -24.52 21.45
CA CYS A 19 -8.11 -24.15 20.03
C CYS A 19 -7.03 -24.87 19.21
N PHE A 20 -5.86 -25.16 19.79
CA PHE A 20 -4.81 -25.96 19.13
C PHE A 20 -5.31 -27.37 18.76
N ALA A 21 -6.07 -27.99 19.66
CA ALA A 21 -6.68 -29.28 19.42
C ALA A 21 -7.71 -29.24 18.26
N GLN A 22 -8.31 -28.08 17.96
CA GLN A 22 -9.30 -27.91 16.88
C GLN A 22 -8.69 -27.54 15.52
N VAL A 23 -7.48 -26.97 15.47
CA VAL A 23 -6.75 -26.66 14.20
C VAL A 23 -6.14 -27.92 13.55
N SER A 24 -6.32 -29.08 14.17
CA SER A 24 -5.73 -30.39 13.85
C SER A 24 -6.23 -31.10 12.59
N ALA A 25 -6.98 -30.44 11.70
CA ALA A 25 -7.35 -31.02 10.40
C ALA A 25 -6.14 -31.25 9.44
N GLY A 26 -4.92 -30.85 9.85
CA GLY A 26 -3.64 -31.15 9.19
C GLY A 26 -2.54 -31.58 10.18
N ALA A 27 -2.86 -32.55 11.05
CA ALA A 27 -2.06 -32.96 12.23
C ALA A 27 -0.56 -33.27 11.97
N GLU A 28 -0.15 -33.69 10.77
CA GLU A 28 1.27 -33.94 10.45
C GLU A 28 2.13 -32.67 10.48
N MET A 29 1.59 -31.50 10.13
CA MET A 29 2.37 -30.26 10.05
C MET A 29 2.79 -29.68 11.41
N LEU A 30 2.07 -30.05 12.48
CA LEU A 30 2.34 -29.60 13.85
C LEU A 30 3.40 -30.46 14.55
N GLN A 31 3.74 -31.64 14.03
CA GLN A 31 4.70 -32.52 14.70
C GLN A 31 6.16 -32.22 14.34
N GLN A 32 6.43 -31.51 13.24
CA GLN A 32 7.77 -31.46 12.66
C GLN A 32 8.69 -30.38 13.23
N ASN A 33 8.18 -29.28 13.80
CA ASN A 33 9.02 -28.16 14.21
C ASN A 33 8.65 -27.57 15.58
N CYS A 34 9.33 -28.05 16.63
CA CYS A 34 9.07 -27.64 18.01
C CYS A 34 9.30 -26.12 18.23
N GLY A 35 10.27 -25.51 17.54
CA GLY A 35 10.55 -24.08 17.61
C GLY A 35 9.41 -23.22 17.07
N LEU A 36 8.93 -23.53 15.86
CA LEU A 36 7.78 -22.86 15.25
C LEU A 36 6.52 -22.98 16.11
N ASN A 37 6.25 -24.16 16.66
CA ASN A 37 5.08 -24.38 17.50
C ASN A 37 5.17 -23.62 18.83
N CYS A 38 6.35 -23.60 19.45
CA CYS A 38 6.61 -22.79 20.64
C CYS A 38 6.43 -21.31 20.34
N ALA A 39 6.94 -20.81 19.22
CA ALA A 39 6.76 -19.43 18.79
C ALA A 39 5.29 -19.06 18.62
N TYR A 40 4.54 -19.87 17.87
CA TYR A 40 3.12 -19.67 17.62
C TYR A 40 2.31 -19.66 18.93
N THR A 41 2.58 -20.61 19.82
CA THR A 41 1.88 -20.74 21.11
C THR A 41 2.23 -19.58 22.05
N ALA A 42 3.51 -19.23 22.18
CA ALA A 42 3.96 -18.16 23.06
C ALA A 42 3.41 -16.79 22.64
N LEU A 43 3.40 -16.46 21.34
CA LEU A 43 2.82 -15.20 20.84
C LEU A 43 1.34 -15.08 21.22
N ARG A 44 0.57 -16.16 21.10
CA ARG A 44 -0.86 -16.18 21.48
C ARG A 44 -1.09 -16.03 22.98
N LEU A 45 -0.21 -16.59 23.82
CA LEU A 45 -0.25 -16.36 25.27
C LEU A 45 -0.12 -14.85 25.59
N PHE A 46 0.72 -14.13 24.84
CA PHE A 46 0.82 -12.67 24.93
C PHE A 46 -0.31 -11.91 24.19
N GLY A 47 -1.25 -12.59 23.56
CA GLY A 47 -2.37 -12.00 22.81
C GLY A 47 -2.01 -11.52 21.40
N ILE A 48 -0.88 -11.97 20.85
CA ILE A 48 -0.42 -11.64 19.51
C ILE A 48 -0.85 -12.76 18.57
N GLU A 49 -1.86 -12.51 17.75
CA GLU A 49 -2.39 -13.49 16.80
C GLU A 49 -1.63 -13.45 15.47
N ARG A 50 -0.98 -14.57 15.14
CA ARG A 50 -0.32 -14.82 13.84
C ARG A 50 -0.77 -16.17 13.29
N THR A 51 -0.65 -16.36 11.97
CA THR A 51 -0.83 -17.68 11.36
C THR A 51 0.47 -18.47 11.44
N LEU A 52 0.40 -19.81 11.40
CA LEU A 52 1.60 -20.65 11.31
C LEU A 52 2.41 -20.38 10.03
N GLY A 53 1.73 -20.02 8.93
CA GLY A 53 2.37 -19.68 7.66
C GLY A 53 3.24 -18.43 7.76
N ASP A 54 2.73 -17.36 8.37
CA ASP A 54 3.47 -16.09 8.54
C ASP A 54 4.72 -16.29 9.40
N LEU A 55 4.61 -17.09 10.47
CA LEU A 55 5.72 -17.39 11.36
C LEU A 55 6.76 -18.29 10.70
N ALA A 56 6.33 -19.29 9.92
CA ALA A 56 7.23 -20.14 9.16
C ALA A 56 8.00 -19.34 8.10
N ALA A 57 7.41 -18.29 7.52
CA ALA A 57 8.10 -17.38 6.61
C ALA A 57 9.12 -16.48 7.33
N SER A 58 9.00 -16.30 8.65
CA SER A 58 9.84 -15.43 9.47
C SER A 58 10.97 -16.18 10.21
N LEU A 59 10.95 -17.52 10.19
CA LEU A 59 11.95 -18.39 10.80
C LEU A 59 12.63 -19.23 9.73
N PRO A 60 13.91 -19.61 9.89
CA PRO A 60 14.63 -20.43 8.92
C PRO A 60 14.27 -21.91 9.06
N VAL A 61 12.99 -22.25 8.95
CA VAL A 61 12.49 -23.62 9.13
C VAL A 61 12.52 -24.46 7.85
N GLY A 62 12.89 -23.87 6.72
CA GLY A 62 12.81 -24.53 5.41
C GLY A 62 11.36 -24.59 4.89
N THR A 63 11.23 -24.88 3.59
CA THR A 63 9.92 -24.92 2.90
C THR A 63 9.01 -26.03 3.41
N ASP A 64 9.59 -27.13 3.86
CA ASP A 64 8.93 -28.28 4.44
C ASP A 64 8.93 -28.26 5.98
N ARG A 65 9.45 -27.19 6.60
CA ARG A 65 9.54 -27.00 8.06
C ARG A 65 10.44 -28.02 8.78
N SER A 66 11.33 -28.69 8.05
CA SER A 66 12.24 -29.72 8.59
C SER A 66 13.45 -29.16 9.34
N GLN A 67 13.75 -27.86 9.24
CA GLN A 67 14.95 -27.27 9.84
C GLN A 67 14.65 -26.73 11.25
N ASP A 68 15.50 -27.12 12.22
CA ASP A 68 15.38 -26.70 13.61
C ASP A 68 15.63 -25.19 13.79
N CYS A 69 14.86 -24.57 14.68
CA CYS A 69 15.10 -23.18 15.06
C CYS A 69 16.12 -23.07 16.19
N SER A 70 16.94 -22.02 16.17
CA SER A 70 17.80 -21.65 17.30
C SER A 70 17.08 -20.74 18.30
N PHE A 71 17.60 -20.66 19.54
CA PHE A 71 17.13 -19.65 20.50
C PHE A 71 17.35 -18.21 20.00
N GLY A 72 18.37 -17.97 19.17
CA GLY A 72 18.65 -16.66 18.59
C GLY A 72 17.58 -16.22 17.59
N GLU A 73 17.10 -17.14 16.76
CA GLU A 73 15.98 -16.89 15.84
C GLU A 73 14.67 -16.67 16.59
N LEU A 74 14.37 -17.51 17.59
CA LEU A 74 13.19 -17.33 18.43
C LEU A 74 13.22 -15.99 19.16
N LYS A 75 14.38 -15.61 19.72
CA LYS A 75 14.60 -14.30 20.34
C LYS A 75 14.27 -13.17 19.38
N THR A 76 14.86 -13.19 18.18
CA THR A 76 14.67 -12.16 17.16
C THR A 76 13.19 -12.06 16.77
N LEU A 77 12.52 -13.21 16.60
CA LEU A 77 11.10 -13.28 16.27
C LEU A 77 10.24 -12.60 17.35
N PHE A 78 10.41 -12.98 18.63
CA PHE A 78 9.63 -12.41 19.73
C PHE A 78 9.90 -10.92 19.92
N GLU A 79 11.16 -10.50 19.81
CA GLU A 79 11.54 -9.08 19.89
C GLU A 79 10.89 -8.26 18.77
N THR A 80 10.90 -8.76 17.54
CA THR A 80 10.19 -8.15 16.40
C THR A 80 8.69 -8.02 16.66
N HIS A 81 8.12 -8.88 17.52
CA HIS A 81 6.69 -8.91 17.86
C HIS A 81 6.29 -8.08 19.08
N GLY A 82 7.20 -7.39 19.76
CA GLY A 82 6.81 -6.51 20.90
C GLY A 82 7.34 -6.97 22.24
N LEU A 83 7.97 -8.14 22.29
CA LEU A 83 8.30 -8.81 23.53
C LEU A 83 9.75 -8.56 23.93
N SER A 84 10.03 -8.65 25.21
CA SER A 84 11.40 -8.66 25.73
C SER A 84 11.82 -10.10 25.95
N VAL A 85 13.06 -10.43 25.53
CA VAL A 85 13.59 -11.79 25.64
C VAL A 85 14.97 -11.76 26.27
N ALA A 86 15.15 -12.55 27.31
CA ALA A 86 16.45 -12.76 27.95
C ALA A 86 16.80 -14.26 27.93
N GLY A 87 18.07 -14.56 27.64
CA GLY A 87 18.60 -15.92 27.66
C GLY A 87 19.21 -16.26 29.02
N TYR A 88 19.00 -17.48 29.47
CA TYR A 88 19.44 -17.97 30.78
C TYR A 88 20.04 -19.36 30.66
N ARG A 89 20.86 -19.70 31.64
CA ARG A 89 21.35 -21.05 31.91
C ARG A 89 21.19 -21.33 33.40
N ALA A 90 20.63 -22.48 33.73
CA ALA A 90 20.44 -22.95 35.10
C ALA A 90 21.00 -24.36 35.26
N ASP A 91 21.46 -24.70 36.46
CA ASP A 91 22.03 -26.01 36.77
C ASP A 91 20.97 -27.02 37.21
N SER A 92 19.75 -26.56 37.46
CA SER A 92 18.60 -27.39 37.82
C SER A 92 17.29 -26.90 37.23
N VAL A 93 16.32 -27.81 37.10
CA VAL A 93 14.95 -27.48 36.69
C VAL A 93 14.30 -26.50 37.68
N ALA A 94 14.57 -26.66 38.98
CA ALA A 94 14.03 -25.77 40.01
C ALA A 94 14.54 -24.33 39.84
N GLU A 95 15.83 -24.15 39.61
CA GLU A 95 16.45 -22.83 39.38
C GLU A 95 15.92 -22.19 38.09
N MET A 96 15.82 -22.98 37.01
CA MET A 96 15.24 -22.51 35.74
C MET A 96 13.81 -21.99 35.93
N LEU A 97 12.95 -22.75 36.61
CA LEU A 97 11.56 -22.38 36.81
C LEU A 97 11.41 -21.19 37.77
N ALA A 98 12.30 -21.06 38.76
CA ALA A 98 12.36 -19.90 39.65
C ALA A 98 12.76 -18.60 38.92
N ALA A 99 13.51 -18.71 37.82
CA ALA A 99 13.90 -17.55 37.00
C ALA A 99 12.76 -17.03 36.09
N VAL A 100 11.62 -17.69 36.03
CA VAL A 100 10.47 -17.30 35.19
C VAL A 100 9.45 -16.51 36.03
N PRO A 101 9.38 -15.17 35.91
CA PRO A 101 8.48 -14.37 36.73
C PRO A 101 7.01 -14.54 36.32
N PRO A 102 6.04 -14.21 37.21
CA PRO A 102 4.63 -14.23 36.86
C PRO A 102 4.32 -13.38 35.61
N GLY A 103 3.51 -13.92 34.70
CA GLY A 103 3.16 -13.27 33.43
C GLY A 103 4.21 -13.42 32.32
N ALA A 104 5.29 -14.17 32.55
CA ALA A 104 6.27 -14.55 31.53
C ALA A 104 5.96 -15.92 30.90
N VAL A 105 6.64 -16.21 29.80
CA VAL A 105 6.69 -17.55 29.16
C VAL A 105 8.15 -17.91 28.98
N ALA A 106 8.59 -19.06 29.45
CA ALA A 106 9.91 -19.58 29.13
C ALA A 106 9.84 -20.61 28.01
N VAL A 107 10.77 -20.53 27.06
CA VAL A 107 11.03 -21.63 26.09
C VAL A 107 12.24 -22.40 26.60
N VAL A 108 12.02 -23.66 26.95
CA VAL A 108 13.01 -24.55 27.56
C VAL A 108 13.49 -25.56 26.54
N ARG A 109 14.81 -25.79 26.51
CA ARG A 109 15.42 -26.84 25.69
C ARG A 109 15.53 -28.15 26.45
N SER A 110 15.10 -29.23 25.83
CA SER A 110 15.32 -30.60 26.29
C SER A 110 16.03 -31.43 25.22
N LYS A 111 16.84 -32.39 25.66
CA LYS A 111 17.46 -33.45 24.84
C LYS A 111 16.60 -34.73 24.80
N ALA A 112 15.36 -34.70 25.32
CA ALA A 112 14.50 -35.87 25.37
C ALA A 112 14.31 -36.46 23.96
N ALA A 113 14.73 -37.72 23.80
CA ALA A 113 14.64 -38.46 22.56
C ALA A 113 13.18 -38.69 22.17
N TYR A 114 12.72 -38.03 21.11
CA TYR A 114 11.59 -38.51 20.33
C TYR A 114 12.12 -39.51 19.30
N GLU A 115 11.59 -40.74 19.33
CA GLU A 115 11.84 -41.77 18.31
C GLU A 115 13.31 -42.10 18.00
N GLY A 116 14.18 -42.13 19.02
CA GLY A 116 15.56 -42.60 18.87
C GLY A 116 16.51 -41.64 18.15
N GLN A 117 16.09 -40.39 17.90
CA GLN A 117 16.96 -39.32 17.43
C GLN A 117 17.20 -38.29 18.53
N SER A 118 18.46 -37.93 18.74
CA SER A 118 18.88 -36.90 19.70
C SER A 118 18.64 -35.50 19.10
N ALA A 119 17.38 -35.15 18.82
CA ALA A 119 17.00 -33.81 18.41
C ALA A 119 16.74 -32.94 19.66
N ALA A 120 17.13 -31.68 19.61
CA ALA A 120 16.81 -30.73 20.67
C ALA A 120 15.31 -30.37 20.58
N HIS A 121 14.54 -30.64 21.62
CA HIS A 121 13.10 -30.35 21.71
C HIS A 121 12.85 -29.08 22.52
N PHE A 122 11.88 -28.27 22.11
CA PHE A 122 11.44 -27.09 22.85
C PHE A 122 10.07 -27.29 23.48
N MET A 123 9.96 -26.87 24.74
CA MET A 123 8.72 -26.84 25.50
C MET A 123 8.52 -25.46 26.11
N LEU A 124 7.28 -25.12 26.47
CA LEU A 124 6.97 -23.89 27.18
C LEU A 124 6.77 -24.15 28.66
N ALA A 125 7.34 -23.28 29.50
CA ALA A 125 7.05 -23.24 30.93
C ALA A 125 6.40 -21.90 31.29
N VAL A 126 5.22 -21.97 31.91
CA VAL A 126 4.36 -20.81 32.17
C VAL A 126 3.95 -20.77 33.64
N PRO A 127 4.33 -19.74 34.41
CA PRO A 127 3.91 -19.59 35.81
C PRO A 127 2.41 -19.34 35.95
N ALA A 128 1.77 -20.11 36.84
CA ALA A 128 0.33 -20.12 37.05
C ALA A 128 -0.04 -20.15 38.55
N ARG A 129 0.00 -18.97 39.18
CA ARG A 129 -0.26 -18.80 40.63
C ARG A 129 0.77 -19.60 41.43
N GLU A 130 0.36 -20.67 42.10
CA GLU A 130 1.22 -21.56 42.91
C GLU A 130 1.75 -22.77 42.11
N ARG A 131 1.47 -22.80 40.80
CA ARG A 131 1.84 -23.89 39.89
C ARG A 131 2.71 -23.41 38.75
N MET A 132 3.42 -24.34 38.10
CA MET A 132 3.99 -24.16 36.77
C MET A 132 3.24 -25.02 35.76
N LEU A 133 2.86 -24.43 34.63
CA LEU A 133 2.35 -25.19 33.49
C LEU A 133 3.50 -25.49 32.53
N LEU A 134 3.75 -26.76 32.28
CA LEU A 134 4.57 -27.21 31.17
C LEU A 134 3.67 -27.54 29.99
N ILE A 135 3.93 -26.92 28.85
CA ILE A 135 3.18 -27.14 27.61
C ILE A 135 4.16 -27.67 26.59
N ASP A 136 3.81 -28.77 25.94
CA ASP A 136 4.49 -29.29 24.77
C ASP A 136 3.58 -29.06 23.55
N PRO A 137 3.84 -28.01 22.76
CA PRO A 137 3.03 -27.70 21.59
C PRO A 137 3.06 -28.79 20.51
N SER A 138 4.16 -29.54 20.39
CA SER A 138 4.30 -30.57 19.35
C SER A 138 3.49 -31.82 19.65
N THR A 139 3.38 -32.17 20.94
CA THR A 139 2.62 -33.35 21.40
C THR A 139 1.23 -32.99 21.90
N GLN A 140 0.92 -31.69 21.96
CA GLN A 140 -0.32 -31.13 22.49
C GLN A 140 -0.59 -31.52 23.95
N GLN A 141 0.47 -31.81 24.71
CA GLN A 141 0.37 -32.16 26.12
C GLN A 141 0.59 -30.94 27.01
N MET A 142 -0.11 -30.94 28.15
CA MET A 142 0.05 -29.94 29.20
C MET A 142 0.08 -30.62 30.56
N HIS A 143 1.09 -30.28 31.36
CA HIS A 143 1.25 -30.77 32.73
C HIS A 143 1.27 -29.59 33.68
N ALA A 144 0.38 -29.59 34.67
CA ALA A 144 0.40 -28.62 35.76
C ALA A 144 1.18 -29.21 36.94
N LEU A 145 2.21 -28.48 37.39
CA LEU A 145 3.12 -28.91 38.44
C LEU A 145 2.93 -28.04 39.67
N GLU A 146 2.76 -28.69 40.82
CA GLU A 146 2.74 -28.02 42.11
C GLU A 146 4.15 -27.64 42.57
N ALA A 147 4.24 -26.67 43.49
CA ALA A 147 5.51 -26.18 44.01
C ALA A 147 6.45 -27.30 44.53
N GLY A 148 5.88 -28.35 45.13
CA GLY A 148 6.63 -29.51 45.63
C GLY A 148 7.19 -30.44 44.55
N GLU A 149 6.63 -30.42 43.34
CA GLU A 149 7.05 -31.28 42.24
C GLU A 149 8.23 -30.69 41.46
N LEU A 150 8.35 -29.35 41.45
CA LEU A 150 9.38 -28.56 40.76
C LEU A 150 10.82 -28.96 41.14
N GLY A 151 11.02 -29.44 42.38
CA GLY A 151 12.32 -29.89 42.89
C GLY A 151 12.71 -31.30 42.44
N SER A 152 11.82 -32.05 41.77
CA SER A 152 12.11 -33.41 41.32
C SER A 152 12.66 -33.40 39.88
N ALA A 153 13.79 -34.06 39.66
CA ALA A 153 14.41 -34.23 38.34
C ALA A 153 13.52 -34.96 37.29
N ARG A 154 12.30 -35.38 37.67
CA ARG A 154 11.32 -36.05 36.82
C ARG A 154 10.46 -35.10 36.00
N VAL A 155 10.48 -33.80 36.32
CA VAL A 155 9.57 -32.78 35.75
C VAL A 155 9.89 -32.44 34.29
N LEU A 156 11.17 -32.30 33.94
CA LEU A 156 11.62 -32.04 32.57
C LEU A 156 12.80 -32.97 32.25
N PRO A 157 12.51 -34.23 31.88
CA PRO A 157 13.55 -35.19 31.53
C PRO A 157 14.41 -34.64 30.39
N GLY A 158 15.73 -34.65 30.55
CA GLY A 158 16.66 -34.21 29.52
C GLY A 158 16.80 -32.69 29.33
N ALA A 159 16.23 -31.86 30.21
CA ALA A 159 16.44 -30.41 30.18
C ALA A 159 17.93 -30.07 30.13
N THR A 160 18.35 -29.20 29.21
CA THR A 160 19.76 -28.82 29.06
C THR A 160 20.22 -27.76 30.05
N GLY A 161 19.26 -27.15 30.77
CA GLY A 161 19.48 -25.96 31.59
C GLY A 161 19.43 -24.66 30.79
N GLU A 162 19.39 -24.70 29.46
CA GLU A 162 19.29 -23.51 28.60
C GLU A 162 17.83 -23.16 28.29
N PHE A 163 17.48 -21.90 28.48
CA PHE A 163 16.13 -21.40 28.20
C PHE A 163 16.14 -19.91 27.88
N ILE A 164 15.10 -19.45 27.19
CA ILE A 164 14.81 -18.03 27.05
C ILE A 164 13.55 -17.69 27.83
N VAL A 165 13.54 -16.56 28.51
CA VAL A 165 12.35 -16.01 29.17
C VAL A 165 11.83 -14.85 28.34
N ILE A 166 10.56 -14.95 27.97
CA ILE A 166 9.82 -13.98 27.21
C ILE A 166 8.92 -13.23 28.19
N THR A 167 8.98 -11.91 28.18
CA THR A 167 8.11 -11.03 28.96
C THR A 167 7.41 -10.04 28.04
N GLN A 168 6.35 -9.42 28.55
CA GLN A 168 5.83 -8.22 27.90
C GLN A 168 6.96 -7.20 27.77
N GLY A 169 7.14 -6.66 26.56
CA GLY A 169 8.07 -5.57 26.35
C GLY A 169 7.66 -4.33 27.13
N ALA A 170 8.58 -3.37 27.28
CA ALA A 170 8.23 -2.06 27.79
C ALA A 170 7.04 -1.49 27.00
N ALA A 171 6.08 -0.87 27.71
CA ALA A 171 4.91 -0.31 27.07
C ALA A 171 5.34 0.66 25.97
N ALA A 172 4.94 0.39 24.73
CA ALA A 172 5.39 1.13 23.57
C ALA A 172 4.28 1.19 22.50
N PRO A 173 4.25 2.26 21.69
CA PRO A 173 3.43 2.30 20.50
C PRO A 173 3.95 1.29 19.48
N HIS A 174 3.05 0.71 18.70
CA HIS A 174 3.43 -0.24 17.64
C HIS A 174 2.49 -0.06 16.45
N LEU A 175 3.05 0.43 15.35
CA LEU A 175 2.33 0.58 14.10
C LEU A 175 2.19 -0.78 13.42
N SER A 176 0.94 -1.17 13.15
CA SER A 176 0.61 -2.29 12.27
C SER A 176 -0.02 -1.74 10.99
N LEU A 177 0.67 -1.95 9.87
CA LEU A 177 0.13 -1.68 8.53
C LEU A 177 -0.76 -2.84 8.11
N ILE A 178 -1.96 -2.56 7.60
CA ILE A 178 -2.82 -3.60 7.00
C ILE A 178 -2.24 -4.04 5.65
N SER A 179 -1.65 -3.11 4.91
CA SER A 179 -0.93 -3.38 3.66
C SER A 179 0.33 -2.54 3.56
N GLN A 180 1.39 -3.13 3.02
CA GLN A 180 2.67 -2.44 2.76
C GLN A 180 2.68 -1.64 1.46
N GLN A 181 1.67 -1.82 0.60
CA GLN A 181 1.47 -1.06 -0.63
C GLN A 181 -0.03 -0.89 -0.91
N LEU A 182 -0.39 0.16 -1.64
CA LEU A 182 -1.76 0.44 -2.03
C LEU A 182 -1.91 0.39 -3.54
N GLU A 183 -2.87 -0.40 -4.02
CA GLU A 183 -3.24 -0.52 -5.43
C GLU A 183 -4.61 0.11 -5.62
N LEU A 184 -4.67 1.23 -6.34
CA LEU A 184 -5.93 1.93 -6.64
C LEU A 184 -6.60 1.45 -7.93
N GLY A 185 -5.89 0.66 -8.73
CA GLY A 185 -6.37 0.19 -10.02
C GLY A 185 -6.50 1.29 -11.07
N GLU A 186 -7.43 1.11 -12.02
CA GLU A 186 -7.65 2.04 -13.10
C GLU A 186 -8.47 3.27 -12.67
N ILE A 187 -7.93 4.46 -12.95
CA ILE A 187 -8.55 5.75 -12.66
C ILE A 187 -9.29 6.26 -13.91
N PRO A 188 -10.61 6.51 -13.82
CA PRO A 188 -11.39 7.05 -14.92
C PRO A 188 -10.91 8.42 -15.42
N VAL A 189 -11.15 8.69 -16.70
CA VAL A 189 -10.83 9.97 -17.33
C VAL A 189 -11.53 11.14 -16.64
N THR A 190 -12.77 10.94 -16.17
CA THR A 190 -13.59 11.95 -15.51
C THR A 190 -13.12 12.34 -14.10
N THR A 191 -12.25 11.52 -13.48
CA THR A 191 -11.74 11.77 -12.14
C THR A 191 -10.83 13.00 -12.11
N LYS A 192 -11.08 13.94 -11.19
CA LYS A 192 -10.23 15.12 -10.99
C LYS A 192 -9.25 14.94 -9.83
N VAL A 193 -9.72 14.33 -8.75
CA VAL A 193 -8.97 14.07 -7.52
C VAL A 193 -9.01 12.57 -7.24
N ILE A 194 -7.86 11.97 -6.99
CA ILE A 194 -7.70 10.56 -6.64
C ILE A 194 -7.48 10.49 -5.13
N VAL A 195 -8.22 9.64 -4.44
CA VAL A 195 -8.09 9.48 -2.98
C VAL A 195 -7.44 8.14 -2.69
N ALA A 196 -6.27 8.17 -2.04
CA ALA A 196 -5.58 7.01 -1.53
C ALA A 196 -5.84 6.88 -0.02
N GLU A 197 -6.44 5.77 0.40
CA GLU A 197 -6.72 5.48 1.80
C GLU A 197 -5.72 4.48 2.34
N ILE A 198 -4.94 4.89 3.35
CA ILE A 198 -3.92 4.07 4.00
C ILE A 198 -4.45 3.69 5.38
N PRO A 199 -4.95 2.46 5.57
CA PRO A 199 -5.45 1.99 6.84
C PRO A 199 -4.30 1.53 7.76
N LEU A 200 -4.40 1.94 9.02
CA LEU A 200 -3.38 1.77 10.06
C LEU A 200 -4.02 1.27 11.35
N ARG A 201 -3.24 0.58 12.19
CA ARG A 201 -3.65 0.17 13.52
C ARG A 201 -2.53 0.35 14.53
N ASN A 202 -2.85 0.79 15.74
CA ASN A 202 -1.93 0.70 16.87
C ASN A 202 -2.06 -0.67 17.53
N ALA A 203 -1.11 -1.56 17.28
CA ALA A 203 -1.02 -2.87 17.92
C ALA A 203 -0.23 -2.83 19.24
N GLY A 204 0.18 -1.64 19.68
CA GLY A 204 0.97 -1.42 20.89
C GLY A 204 0.11 -1.20 22.12
N SER A 205 0.78 -0.94 23.24
CA SER A 205 0.17 -0.68 24.54
C SER A 205 0.27 0.79 24.98
N MET A 206 0.87 1.64 24.15
CA MET A 206 0.93 3.11 24.33
C MET A 206 0.35 3.83 23.09
N PRO A 207 -0.10 5.08 23.22
CA PRO A 207 -0.60 5.87 22.09
C PRO A 207 0.43 6.01 20.96
N LEU A 208 0.00 5.75 19.73
CA LEU A 208 0.79 5.84 18.52
C LEU A 208 0.52 7.19 17.85
N THR A 209 1.52 8.05 17.74
CA THR A 209 1.40 9.35 17.06
C THR A 209 2.02 9.29 15.68
N LEU A 210 1.34 9.91 14.71
CA LEU A 210 1.73 10.00 13.30
C LEU A 210 2.02 11.47 12.96
N SER A 211 3.15 11.74 12.31
CA SER A 211 3.60 13.08 11.96
C SER A 211 4.25 13.14 10.57
N ASP A 212 4.50 14.37 10.08
CA ASP A 212 5.23 14.63 8.83
C ASP A 212 4.71 13.86 7.60
N ILE A 213 3.40 13.65 7.50
CA ILE A 213 2.80 12.94 6.36
C ILE A 213 3.00 13.77 5.09
N LYS A 214 3.77 13.25 4.13
CA LYS A 214 4.23 13.94 2.93
C LYS A 214 4.27 12.99 1.74
N SER A 215 4.38 13.56 0.53
CA SER A 215 4.72 12.82 -0.69
C SER A 215 5.81 13.56 -1.44
N ALA A 216 6.63 12.83 -2.21
CA ALA A 216 7.77 13.40 -2.93
C ALA A 216 7.35 14.30 -4.12
N CYS A 217 6.10 14.21 -4.58
CA CYS A 217 5.60 14.99 -5.70
C CYS A 217 4.80 16.22 -5.22
N GLY A 218 4.84 17.31 -5.99
CA GLY A 218 3.87 18.42 -5.88
C GLY A 218 2.45 18.04 -6.35
N CYS A 219 2.16 16.75 -6.51
CA CYS A 219 0.89 16.24 -7.02
C CYS A 219 -0.14 15.97 -5.91
N VAL A 220 0.27 16.04 -4.64
CA VAL A 220 -0.64 15.98 -3.49
C VAL A 220 -1.28 17.33 -3.27
N GLU A 221 -2.62 17.34 -3.28
CA GLU A 221 -3.42 18.53 -3.02
C GLU A 221 -3.75 18.69 -1.54
N ARG A 222 -4.05 17.57 -0.86
CA ARG A 222 -4.40 17.56 0.57
C ARG A 222 -4.10 16.20 1.19
N ILE A 223 -3.79 16.21 2.48
CA ILE A 223 -3.70 15.03 3.32
C ILE A 223 -4.66 15.23 4.50
N GLU A 224 -5.50 14.24 4.76
CA GLU A 224 -6.46 14.20 5.87
C GLU A 224 -6.27 12.90 6.64
N GLY A 225 -6.64 12.85 7.93
CA GLY A 225 -6.59 11.61 8.70
C GLY A 225 -6.28 11.81 10.17
N ILE A 226 -6.09 10.69 10.84
CA ILE A 226 -5.79 10.61 12.26
C ILE A 226 -4.30 10.87 12.54
N SER A 227 -4.01 11.65 13.58
CA SER A 227 -2.64 11.95 14.03
C SER A 227 -2.22 11.15 15.25
N GLU A 228 -3.16 10.51 15.95
CA GLU A 228 -2.90 9.72 17.16
C GLU A 228 -3.90 8.57 17.27
N LEU A 229 -3.41 7.36 17.54
CA LEU A 229 -4.21 6.15 17.74
C LEU A 229 -3.99 5.61 19.15
N ALA A 230 -5.07 5.45 19.91
CA ALA A 230 -5.04 4.77 21.20
C ALA A 230 -4.64 3.29 21.04
N PRO A 231 -4.18 2.61 22.11
CA PRO A 231 -3.87 1.18 22.06
C PRO A 231 -5.04 0.36 21.50
N GLY A 232 -4.77 -0.42 20.44
CA GLY A 232 -5.75 -1.26 19.75
C GLY A 232 -6.59 -0.57 18.67
N GLU A 233 -6.56 0.77 18.59
CA GLU A 233 -7.38 1.58 17.68
C GLU A 233 -6.91 1.47 16.21
N CYS A 234 -7.87 1.55 15.29
CA CYS A 234 -7.64 1.61 13.86
C CYS A 234 -7.98 3.00 13.31
N GLY A 235 -7.27 3.44 12.28
CA GLY A 235 -7.57 4.68 11.58
C GLY A 235 -7.07 4.70 10.16
N VAL A 236 -7.32 5.80 9.46
CA VAL A 236 -7.01 5.94 8.03
C VAL A 236 -6.36 7.30 7.76
N ILE A 237 -5.28 7.29 6.99
CA ILE A 237 -4.73 8.49 6.33
C ILE A 237 -5.29 8.53 4.91
N LYS A 238 -5.86 9.67 4.52
CA LYS A 238 -6.34 9.93 3.16
C LYS A 238 -5.41 10.91 2.45
N VAL A 239 -4.86 10.49 1.33
CA VAL A 239 -4.01 11.33 0.48
C VAL A 239 -4.74 11.65 -0.82
N HIS A 240 -4.93 12.93 -1.08
CA HIS A 240 -5.64 13.44 -2.26
C HIS A 240 -4.63 13.85 -3.32
N PHE A 241 -4.54 13.08 -4.41
CA PHE A 241 -3.71 13.41 -5.56
C PHE A 241 -4.52 14.17 -6.61
N ARG A 242 -3.95 15.27 -7.12
CA ARG A 242 -4.49 16.01 -8.26
C ARG A 242 -4.16 15.25 -9.55
N LYS A 243 -5.17 14.67 -10.22
CA LYS A 243 -4.96 13.84 -11.42
C LYS A 243 -4.22 14.60 -12.53
N SER A 244 -4.47 15.90 -12.68
CA SER A 244 -3.83 16.71 -13.73
C SER A 244 -2.31 16.87 -13.58
N MET A 245 -1.75 16.53 -12.41
CA MET A 245 -0.31 16.56 -12.12
C MET A 245 0.34 15.17 -12.21
N LEU A 246 -0.40 14.17 -12.69
CA LEU A 246 0.06 12.79 -12.81
C LEU A 246 0.15 12.35 -14.29
N PRO A 247 1.10 11.47 -14.62
CA PRO A 247 1.16 10.79 -15.91
C PRO A 247 -0.14 10.09 -16.29
N GLN A 248 -0.37 9.92 -17.59
CA GLN A 248 -1.27 8.86 -18.06
C GLN A 248 -0.57 7.50 -18.00
N GLY A 249 -1.34 6.41 -17.99
CA GLY A 249 -0.79 5.06 -17.89
C GLY A 249 -0.42 4.69 -16.45
N ASP A 250 0.58 3.84 -16.27
CA ASP A 250 0.97 3.32 -14.96
C ASP A 250 1.73 4.38 -14.15
N VAL A 251 1.23 4.62 -12.94
CA VAL A 251 1.75 5.65 -12.03
C VAL A 251 2.05 5.02 -10.68
N MET A 252 3.25 5.30 -10.17
CA MET A 252 3.65 4.95 -8.81
C MET A 252 4.09 6.21 -8.06
N ARG A 253 3.55 6.39 -6.86
CA ARG A 253 3.89 7.47 -5.93
C ARG A 253 4.20 6.88 -4.57
N GLN A 254 4.95 7.62 -3.77
CA GLN A 254 5.28 7.22 -2.40
C GLN A 254 4.70 8.25 -1.44
N VAL A 255 4.10 7.75 -0.36
CA VAL A 255 3.65 8.52 0.79
C VAL A 255 4.56 8.17 1.95
N TYR A 256 5.10 9.17 2.62
CA TYR A 256 6.00 9.02 3.75
C TYR A 256 5.38 9.65 4.98
N PHE A 257 5.58 9.05 6.15
CA PHE A 257 5.20 9.64 7.43
C PHE A 257 6.12 9.13 8.54
N THR A 258 6.23 9.90 9.61
CA THR A 258 7.00 9.53 10.81
C THR A 258 6.06 9.06 11.92
N THR A 259 6.57 8.21 12.81
CA THR A 259 5.81 7.75 13.98
C THR A 259 6.67 7.74 15.24
N ASN A 260 6.03 7.67 16.40
CA ASN A 260 6.71 7.42 17.67
C ASN A 260 6.91 5.92 17.98
N ASP A 261 6.58 5.01 17.05
CA ASP A 261 6.93 3.58 17.17
C ASP A 261 8.46 3.44 17.05
N PRO A 262 9.16 2.96 18.10
CA PRO A 262 10.62 2.84 18.09
C PRO A 262 11.16 1.91 17.01
N ARG A 263 10.31 1.07 16.40
CA ARG A 263 10.67 0.16 15.30
C ARG A 263 10.35 0.74 13.93
N ASN A 264 9.40 1.67 13.86
CA ASN A 264 8.86 2.21 12.61
C ASN A 264 8.86 3.75 12.64
N LEU A 265 10.00 4.35 12.97
CA LEU A 265 10.14 5.81 13.10
C LEU A 265 9.85 6.56 11.79
N SER A 266 10.08 5.90 10.65
CA SER A 266 9.81 6.43 9.31
C SER A 266 9.21 5.33 8.44
N VAL A 267 8.07 5.61 7.83
CA VAL A 267 7.28 4.65 7.06
C VAL A 267 7.10 5.18 5.65
N THR A 268 7.23 4.30 4.66
CA THR A 268 7.01 4.60 3.24
C THR A 268 5.98 3.65 2.68
N ILE A 269 4.90 4.19 2.10
CA ILE A 269 3.83 3.43 1.45
C ILE A 269 3.84 3.73 -0.06
N PRO A 270 4.18 2.75 -0.91
CA PRO A 270 3.97 2.85 -2.35
C PRO A 270 2.47 2.84 -2.67
N VAL A 271 2.04 3.79 -3.49
CA VAL A 271 0.68 3.91 -4.05
C VAL A 271 0.78 3.77 -5.56
N ARG A 272 0.16 2.73 -6.09
CA ARG A 272 0.13 2.39 -7.51
C ARG A 272 -1.28 2.62 -8.07
N MET A 273 -1.34 3.16 -9.28
CA MET A 273 -2.58 3.46 -9.98
C MET A 273 -2.33 3.49 -11.49
N LYS A 274 -3.38 3.30 -12.29
CA LYS A 274 -3.30 3.39 -13.76
C LYS A 274 -4.27 4.45 -14.28
N ILE A 275 -3.77 5.57 -14.78
CA ILE A 275 -4.61 6.68 -15.24
C ILE A 275 -5.05 6.43 -16.69
N LYS A 276 -6.36 6.32 -16.92
CA LYS A 276 -6.89 6.17 -18.28
C LYS A 276 -6.54 7.40 -19.11
N ALA A 277 -5.95 7.15 -20.29
CA ALA A 277 -5.74 8.15 -21.30
C ALA A 277 -7.08 8.72 -21.78
N GLU A 278 -7.11 10.03 -22.06
CA GLU A 278 -8.23 10.59 -22.81
C GLU A 278 -8.27 9.96 -24.20
N PRO A 279 -9.46 9.61 -24.74
CA PRO A 279 -9.56 9.16 -26.12
C PRO A 279 -8.90 10.16 -27.09
N GLY A 280 -7.89 9.71 -27.84
CA GLY A 280 -7.14 10.54 -28.80
C GLY A 280 -6.07 11.45 -28.18
N ALA A 281 -5.55 11.13 -26.98
CA ALA A 281 -4.42 11.86 -26.36
C ALA A 281 -3.12 11.79 -27.19
N ASP A 282 -2.94 10.71 -27.97
CA ASP A 282 -1.77 10.47 -28.81
C ASP A 282 -1.95 10.94 -30.27
N GLU A 283 -3.08 11.56 -30.58
CA GLU A 283 -3.42 12.04 -31.92
C GLU A 283 -3.38 13.57 -32.00
N ILE A 284 -2.98 14.10 -33.16
CA ILE A 284 -3.15 15.52 -33.47
C ILE A 284 -4.67 15.81 -33.51
N ARG A 285 -5.13 16.82 -32.76
CA ARG A 285 -6.56 17.11 -32.59
C ARG A 285 -6.88 18.61 -32.70
N LEU A 286 -8.08 18.92 -33.21
CA LEU A 286 -8.63 20.27 -33.28
C LEU A 286 -9.62 20.52 -32.16
N PHE A 287 -9.61 21.73 -31.60
CA PHE A 287 -10.62 22.20 -30.65
C PHE A 287 -11.12 23.60 -31.03
N PRO A 288 -12.42 23.77 -31.30
CA PRO A 288 -13.42 22.71 -31.43
C PRO A 288 -13.18 21.85 -32.69
N ARG A 289 -13.73 20.62 -32.72
CA ARG A 289 -13.75 19.76 -33.92
C ARG A 289 -14.80 20.19 -34.95
N GLU A 290 -15.76 21.00 -34.52
CA GLU A 290 -16.86 21.52 -35.31
C GLU A 290 -17.16 22.97 -34.90
N VAL A 291 -17.43 23.83 -35.86
CA VAL A 291 -17.91 25.21 -35.64
C VAL A 291 -19.37 25.30 -36.10
N ALA A 292 -20.27 25.54 -35.15
CA ALA A 292 -21.68 25.77 -35.43
C ALA A 292 -22.02 27.26 -35.25
N TYR A 293 -22.32 27.94 -36.36
CA TYR A 293 -22.79 29.33 -36.34
C TYR A 293 -24.27 29.44 -35.95
N GLY A 294 -25.05 28.37 -36.04
CA GLY A 294 -26.50 28.45 -35.87
C GLY A 294 -27.16 29.33 -36.93
N ARG A 295 -28.32 29.91 -36.63
CA ARG A 295 -29.07 30.77 -37.56
C ARG A 295 -28.74 32.25 -37.33
N MET A 296 -28.12 32.91 -38.30
CA MET A 296 -27.71 34.31 -38.19
C MET A 296 -27.57 35.00 -39.55
N SER A 297 -27.40 36.33 -39.58
CA SER A 297 -27.22 37.06 -40.83
C SER A 297 -25.86 36.76 -41.47
N ALA A 298 -25.79 36.78 -42.80
CA ALA A 298 -24.52 36.57 -43.52
C ALA A 298 -23.44 37.58 -43.07
N ALA A 299 -23.83 38.83 -42.76
CA ALA A 299 -22.92 39.85 -42.24
C ALA A 299 -22.36 39.49 -40.85
N ALA A 300 -23.17 38.91 -39.96
CA ALA A 300 -22.73 38.47 -38.64
C ALA A 300 -21.73 37.31 -38.72
N VAL A 301 -21.91 36.39 -39.68
CA VAL A 301 -20.95 35.31 -39.94
C VAL A 301 -19.58 35.85 -40.36
N ILE A 302 -19.55 36.86 -41.24
CA ILE A 302 -18.30 37.50 -41.69
C ILE A 302 -17.58 38.24 -40.56
N GLN A 303 -18.33 38.91 -39.69
CA GLN A 303 -17.77 39.70 -38.59
C GLN A 303 -17.28 38.84 -37.42
N ARG A 304 -17.69 37.57 -37.35
CA ARG A 304 -17.38 36.67 -36.24
C ARG A 304 -16.08 35.92 -36.51
N ALA A 305 -15.13 36.08 -35.58
CA ALA A 305 -13.90 35.32 -35.56
C ALA A 305 -14.02 34.14 -34.59
N GLU A 306 -13.59 32.96 -35.02
CA GLU A 306 -13.63 31.75 -34.19
C GLU A 306 -12.21 31.31 -33.82
N THR A 307 -12.00 30.97 -32.55
CA THR A 307 -10.69 30.49 -32.09
C THR A 307 -10.61 28.98 -32.26
N ILE A 308 -9.69 28.52 -33.11
CA ILE A 308 -9.38 27.11 -33.34
C ILE A 308 -8.03 26.78 -32.72
N LYS A 309 -7.99 25.76 -31.87
CA LYS A 309 -6.76 25.25 -31.26
C LYS A 309 -6.36 23.95 -31.94
N LEU A 310 -5.13 23.88 -32.44
CA LEU A 310 -4.50 22.65 -32.88
C LEU A 310 -3.62 22.13 -31.74
N VAL A 311 -3.98 20.97 -31.20
CA VAL A 311 -3.26 20.30 -30.12
C VAL A 311 -2.45 19.17 -30.73
N ILE A 312 -1.14 19.27 -30.63
CA ILE A 312 -0.18 18.30 -31.15
C ILE A 312 0.46 17.59 -29.95
N PRO A 313 0.31 16.27 -29.80
CA PRO A 313 1.01 15.52 -28.77
C PRO A 313 2.52 15.57 -29.01
N GLY A 314 3.31 15.60 -27.94
CA GLY A 314 4.77 15.72 -28.03
C GLY A 314 5.52 15.04 -26.90
N ASP A 315 6.81 14.79 -27.15
CA ASP A 315 7.80 14.17 -26.23
C ASP A 315 8.58 15.20 -25.38
N GLY A 316 8.20 16.48 -25.42
CA GLY A 316 8.81 17.51 -24.56
C GLY A 316 10.10 18.11 -25.10
N ASP A 317 10.66 17.59 -26.19
CA ASP A 317 11.88 18.15 -26.78
C ASP A 317 11.62 19.30 -27.77
N ALA A 318 12.11 20.47 -27.38
CA ALA A 318 12.12 21.70 -28.13
C ALA A 318 13.12 21.65 -29.29
N LYS A 319 12.74 21.03 -30.41
CA LYS A 319 13.11 21.57 -31.73
C LYS A 319 11.81 21.91 -32.45
N LEU A 320 11.58 23.22 -32.61
CA LEU A 320 10.41 23.79 -33.28
C LEU A 320 10.43 23.40 -34.76
N ALA A 321 9.95 22.20 -35.05
CA ALA A 321 9.51 21.83 -36.36
C ALA A 321 8.42 22.86 -36.76
N LYS A 322 8.66 23.64 -37.81
CA LYS A 322 7.73 24.70 -38.26
C LYS A 322 6.42 24.05 -38.71
N VAL A 323 5.47 23.93 -37.78
CA VAL A 323 4.13 23.47 -38.11
C VAL A 323 3.44 24.58 -38.87
N SER A 324 3.13 24.31 -40.13
CA SER A 324 2.40 25.23 -41.00
C SER A 324 1.09 24.60 -41.41
N VAL A 325 0.00 25.34 -41.25
CA VAL A 325 -1.30 25.03 -41.85
C VAL A 325 -1.27 25.66 -43.25
N ARG A 326 -1.24 24.83 -44.30
CA ARG A 326 -1.04 25.30 -45.69
C ARG A 326 -2.32 25.51 -46.51
N SER A 327 -3.43 24.90 -46.14
CA SER A 327 -4.66 24.94 -46.92
C SER A 327 -5.82 25.44 -46.09
N VAL A 328 -6.58 26.36 -46.68
CA VAL A 328 -7.92 26.72 -46.24
C VAL A 328 -8.75 26.79 -47.52
N SER A 329 -9.94 26.19 -47.53
CA SER A 329 -10.90 26.34 -48.65
C SER A 329 -11.05 27.82 -49.03
N ALA A 330 -11.37 28.12 -50.30
CA ALA A 330 -11.40 29.48 -50.84
C ALA A 330 -12.21 30.50 -49.99
N ASP A 331 -13.21 30.02 -49.25
CA ASP A 331 -14.22 30.83 -48.55
C ASP A 331 -13.78 31.33 -47.15
N VAL A 332 -12.71 30.77 -46.57
CA VAL A 332 -12.27 31.06 -45.20
C VAL A 332 -10.76 31.33 -45.11
N GLU A 333 -10.36 32.05 -44.07
CA GLU A 333 -8.98 32.35 -43.71
C GLU A 333 -8.71 31.86 -42.29
N LEU A 334 -7.54 31.26 -42.06
CA LEU A 334 -7.03 30.96 -40.72
C LEU A 334 -5.76 31.76 -40.50
N ARG A 335 -5.80 32.65 -39.49
CA ARG A 335 -4.64 33.46 -39.10
C ARG A 335 -4.06 32.90 -37.81
N SER A 336 -2.75 32.70 -37.76
CA SER A 336 -2.11 32.32 -36.49
C SER A 336 -2.30 33.45 -35.48
N THR A 337 -2.71 33.10 -34.26
CA THR A 337 -2.87 34.07 -33.16
C THR A 337 -1.56 34.31 -32.40
N HIS A 338 -0.56 33.45 -32.59
CA HIS A 338 0.73 33.51 -31.92
C HIS A 338 1.87 33.14 -32.89
N ASP A 339 3.04 33.76 -32.74
CA ASP A 339 4.25 33.40 -33.50
C ASP A 339 4.91 32.11 -32.99
N ARG A 340 4.54 31.65 -31.80
CA ARG A 340 5.09 30.45 -31.15
C ARG A 340 3.98 29.58 -30.54
N PRO A 341 4.11 28.24 -30.58
CA PRO A 341 3.19 27.34 -29.90
C PRO A 341 3.24 27.55 -28.38
N ILE A 342 2.06 27.51 -27.75
CA ILE A 342 1.94 27.46 -26.29
C ILE A 342 2.20 26.01 -25.88
N ILE A 343 3.27 25.79 -25.14
CA ILE A 343 3.57 24.49 -24.54
C ILE A 343 2.71 24.38 -23.28
N SER A 344 1.83 23.39 -23.26
CA SER A 344 1.02 23.08 -22.07
C SER A 344 1.68 21.93 -21.31
N PRO A 345 2.25 22.19 -20.13
CA PRO A 345 2.73 21.14 -19.24
C PRO A 345 1.53 20.52 -18.50
N SER A 346 0.64 19.84 -19.23
CA SER A 346 -0.49 19.14 -18.63
C SER A 346 -0.14 17.65 -18.48
N GLY A 347 0.54 17.28 -17.41
CA GLY A 347 0.97 15.90 -17.15
C GLY A 347 1.92 15.34 -18.23
N ASP A 348 2.36 14.09 -18.07
CA ASP A 348 3.49 13.46 -18.77
C ASP A 348 3.36 13.28 -20.31
N ALA A 349 2.50 14.03 -20.98
CA ALA A 349 2.51 14.21 -22.43
C ALA A 349 2.49 15.72 -22.74
N PRO A 350 3.65 16.39 -22.80
CA PRO A 350 3.71 17.81 -23.15
C PRO A 350 3.08 18.02 -24.53
N SER A 351 1.94 18.72 -24.54
CA SER A 351 1.26 19.05 -25.80
C SER A 351 1.65 20.45 -26.24
N ARG A 352 1.80 20.61 -27.55
CA ARG A 352 1.97 21.91 -28.19
C ARG A 352 0.62 22.36 -28.71
N THR A 353 0.16 23.52 -28.24
CA THR A 353 -1.08 24.12 -28.71
C THR A 353 -0.77 25.31 -29.61
N LEU A 354 -1.25 25.26 -30.85
CA LEU A 354 -1.22 26.38 -31.79
C LEU A 354 -2.63 26.96 -31.90
N GLY A 355 -2.76 28.27 -31.67
CA GLY A 355 -4.04 28.97 -31.79
C GLY A 355 -4.18 29.64 -33.15
N TYR A 356 -5.32 29.45 -33.80
CA TYR A 356 -5.69 30.09 -35.05
C TYR A 356 -7.02 30.84 -34.89
N GLU A 357 -7.15 31.96 -35.58
CA GLU A 357 -8.37 32.73 -35.73
C GLU A 357 -8.96 32.43 -37.10
N LEU A 358 -10.13 31.80 -37.13
CA LEU A 358 -10.89 31.51 -38.33
C LEU A 358 -11.80 32.69 -38.67
N ARG A 359 -11.73 33.16 -39.93
CA ARG A 359 -12.57 34.23 -40.46
C ARG A 359 -13.12 33.86 -41.84
N TRP A 360 -14.34 34.26 -42.12
CA TRP A 360 -14.92 34.15 -43.47
C TRP A 360 -14.39 35.26 -44.37
N LYS A 361 -13.95 34.90 -45.58
CA LYS A 361 -13.47 35.85 -46.60
C LYS A 361 -14.62 36.48 -47.38
N SER A 362 -15.73 35.77 -47.48
CA SER A 362 -16.94 36.16 -48.19
C SER A 362 -18.19 35.69 -47.45
N ALA A 363 -19.35 36.22 -47.83
CA ALA A 363 -20.62 35.78 -47.26
C ALA A 363 -20.83 34.27 -47.49
N PRO A 364 -21.24 33.52 -46.45
CA PRO A 364 -21.66 32.13 -46.66
C PRO A 364 -22.90 32.05 -47.57
N PRO A 365 -23.14 30.89 -48.21
CA PRO A 365 -24.37 30.66 -48.96
C PRO A 365 -25.62 30.95 -48.12
N ALA A 366 -26.64 31.57 -48.73
CA ALA A 366 -27.91 31.81 -48.07
C ALA A 366 -28.61 30.48 -47.72
N GLY A 367 -29.28 30.45 -46.57
CA GLY A 367 -29.89 29.25 -46.02
C GLY A 367 -28.88 28.34 -45.30
N ARG A 368 -29.25 27.07 -45.12
CA ARG A 368 -28.41 26.08 -44.44
C ARG A 368 -27.17 25.77 -45.27
N PHE A 369 -26.02 25.76 -44.60
CA PHE A 369 -24.75 25.40 -45.21
C PHE A 369 -23.95 24.47 -44.30
N GLU A 370 -23.21 23.55 -44.92
CA GLU A 370 -22.20 22.70 -44.31
C GLU A 370 -20.92 22.76 -45.14
N ARG A 371 -19.79 22.90 -44.48
CA ARG A 371 -18.46 23.03 -45.10
C ARG A 371 -17.46 22.18 -44.35
N ARG A 372 -16.55 21.57 -45.10
CA ARG A 372 -15.38 20.86 -44.58
C ARG A 372 -14.14 21.63 -44.95
N ILE A 373 -13.38 22.05 -43.94
CA ILE A 373 -12.11 22.74 -44.13
C ILE A 373 -10.99 21.74 -43.87
N GLU A 374 -10.21 21.45 -44.90
CA GLU A 374 -9.04 20.59 -44.78
C GLU A 374 -7.83 21.38 -44.29
N LEU A 375 -7.23 20.89 -43.22
CA LEU A 375 -6.08 21.45 -42.54
C LEU A 375 -4.92 20.49 -42.69
N SER A 376 -3.99 20.85 -43.56
CA SER A 376 -2.74 20.13 -43.75
C SER A 376 -1.73 20.54 -42.67
N VAL A 377 -1.45 19.64 -41.74
CA VAL A 377 -0.47 19.79 -40.65
C VAL A 377 0.84 19.13 -41.08
N PHE A 378 1.86 19.96 -41.29
CA PHE A 378 3.19 19.49 -41.63
C PHE A 378 4.12 19.52 -40.41
N GLU A 379 4.61 18.35 -39.99
CA GLU A 379 5.67 18.23 -39.00
C GLU A 379 6.93 17.63 -39.67
N PRO A 380 8.06 18.36 -39.73
CA PRO A 380 9.33 17.85 -40.23
C PRO A 380 9.68 16.45 -39.71
N GLY A 381 9.95 15.52 -40.62
CA GLY A 381 10.27 14.13 -40.27
C GLY A 381 9.05 13.23 -40.01
N LYS A 382 7.82 13.75 -40.05
CA LYS A 382 6.58 12.96 -39.97
C LYS A 382 5.76 13.04 -41.26
N PRO A 383 4.91 12.04 -41.54
CA PRO A 383 3.96 12.11 -42.63
C PRO A 383 3.04 13.33 -42.51
N LEU A 384 2.63 13.88 -43.65
CA LEU A 384 1.63 14.94 -43.70
C LEU A 384 0.34 14.45 -43.02
N THR A 385 -0.12 15.17 -42.01
CA THR A 385 -1.40 14.87 -41.35
C THR A 385 -2.47 15.80 -41.91
N VAL A 386 -3.51 15.24 -42.51
CA VAL A 386 -4.66 16.01 -42.99
C VAL A 386 -5.79 15.88 -42.00
N MET A 387 -6.30 17.01 -41.54
CA MET A 387 -7.41 17.09 -40.61
C MET A 387 -8.59 17.80 -41.25
N THR A 388 -9.80 17.51 -40.80
CA THR A 388 -11.01 18.20 -41.27
C THR A 388 -11.66 18.96 -40.11
N LEU A 389 -11.92 20.25 -40.30
CA LEU A 389 -12.80 21.04 -39.45
C LEU A 389 -14.17 21.14 -40.13
N GLU A 390 -15.21 20.69 -39.44
CA GLU A 390 -16.58 20.82 -39.94
C GLU A 390 -17.18 22.17 -39.52
N ILE A 391 -17.79 22.88 -40.45
CA ILE A 391 -18.49 24.14 -40.21
C ILE A 391 -19.91 24.03 -40.69
N ARG A 392 -20.87 24.44 -39.86
CA ARG A 392 -22.28 24.49 -40.24
C ARG A 392 -22.98 25.76 -39.76
N GLY A 393 -24.05 26.12 -40.44
CA GLY A 393 -24.90 27.25 -40.06
C GLY A 393 -26.11 27.41 -40.97
N ASP A 394 -26.89 28.46 -40.70
CA ASP A 394 -28.04 28.89 -41.50
C ASP A 394 -27.96 30.41 -41.69
N ALA A 395 -27.52 30.85 -42.87
CA ALA A 395 -27.29 32.26 -43.16
C ALA A 395 -28.56 32.94 -43.70
N ILE A 396 -29.05 33.94 -42.98
CA ILE A 396 -30.17 34.77 -43.42
C ILE A 396 -29.64 35.94 -44.25
N VAL A 397 -30.19 36.12 -45.44
CA VAL A 397 -30.02 37.33 -46.24
C VAL A 397 -31.28 38.18 -46.07
N PHE A 398 -31.14 39.37 -45.49
CA PHE A 398 -32.23 40.33 -45.48
C PHE A 398 -32.36 40.91 -46.89
N ALA A 399 -33.56 40.81 -47.49
CA ALA A 399 -33.86 41.57 -48.69
C ALA A 399 -33.72 43.06 -48.35
N LYS A 400 -33.00 43.80 -49.19
CA LYS A 400 -32.82 45.26 -49.03
C LYS A 400 -34.15 46.00 -49.15
#